data_AF-A0A0Q3GDW1-F1
#
_entry.id   AF-A0A0Q3GDW1-F1
#
_cell.length_a   1.000
_cell.length_b   1.000
_cell.length_c   1.000
_cell.angle_alpha   90.00
_cell.angle_beta   90.00
_cell.angle_gamma   90.00
#
_symmetry.space_group_name_H-M   'P 1'
#
loop_
_entity.id
_entity.type
_entity.pdbx_description
1 polymer ?
#
loop_
_entity_poly.entity_id
_entity_poly.type
_entity_poly.pdbx_seq_one_letter_code
_entity_poly.pdbx_strand_id
1 'polypeptide(L)'
;MNTFYRKNLDTSLHCLTSPWKDNQRFEVINMSNAAILWSTWKLRNDLFFRSKSWSSMQVLRRMVLKHLRSWKVLCSSANRPALEHILQQLEGKSTEISRLLPG
;
A
#
# COMPACT_ATOMS: atom_id res chain seq x y z
N MET A 1 7.87 -21.32 17.37
CA MET A 1 6.99 -20.31 16.72
C MET A 1 7.73 -19.04 16.31
N ASN A 2 8.66 -18.48 17.12
CA ASN A 2 9.34 -17.20 16.81
C ASN A 2 10.27 -17.18 15.57
N THR A 3 10.90 -18.30 15.20
CA THR A 3 11.84 -18.34 14.06
C THR A 3 11.14 -18.23 12.70
N PHE A 4 9.91 -18.76 12.58
CA PHE A 4 9.12 -18.67 11.35
C PHE A 4 8.65 -17.24 11.08
N TYR A 5 8.06 -16.58 12.08
CA TYR A 5 7.65 -15.18 11.95
C TYR A 5 8.82 -14.25 11.63
N ARG A 6 9.97 -14.45 12.27
CA ARG A 6 11.18 -13.67 12.00
C ARG A 6 11.68 -13.84 10.57
N LYS A 7 11.76 -15.08 10.06
CA LYS A 7 12.18 -15.34 8.68
C LYS A 7 11.22 -14.73 7.65
N ASN A 8 9.92 -14.84 7.87
CA ASN A 8 8.93 -14.24 6.95
C ASN A 8 8.97 -12.71 6.96
N LEU A 9 9.18 -12.10 8.13
CA LEU A 9 9.34 -10.66 8.23
C LEU A 9 10.61 -10.19 7.51
N ASP A 10 11.73 -10.87 7.71
CA ASP A 10 13.00 -10.54 7.05
C ASP A 10 12.90 -10.63 5.53
N THR A 11 12.33 -11.72 5.02
CA THR A 11 12.08 -11.90 3.58
C THR A 11 11.15 -10.81 3.02
N SER A 12 10.06 -10.49 3.72
CA SER A 12 9.12 -9.47 3.25
C SER A 12 9.71 -8.06 3.28
N LEU A 13 10.53 -7.73 4.29
CA LEU A 13 11.29 -6.48 4.34
C LEU A 13 12.33 -6.42 3.21
N HIS A 14 13.05 -7.51 2.94
CA HIS A 14 13.97 -7.57 1.81
C HIS A 14 13.24 -7.39 0.47
N CYS A 15 12.09 -8.02 0.26
CA CYS A 15 11.27 -7.82 -0.94
C CYS A 15 10.72 -6.40 -1.08
N LEU A 16 10.39 -5.75 0.04
CA LEU A 16 9.95 -4.36 0.04
C LEU A 16 11.09 -3.40 -0.27
N THR A 17 12.32 -3.69 0.18
CA THR A 17 13.48 -2.77 0.12
C THR A 17 14.39 -3.00 -1.09
N SER A 18 14.45 -4.21 -1.63
CA SER A 18 15.29 -4.53 -2.79
C SER A 18 15.00 -3.68 -4.05
N PRO A 19 13.73 -3.31 -4.37
CA PRO A 19 13.44 -2.55 -5.59
C PRO A 19 13.85 -1.07 -5.49
N TRP A 20 14.15 -0.56 -4.29
CA TRP A 20 14.57 0.83 -4.08
C TRP A 20 15.96 1.12 -4.63
N LYS A 21 16.76 0.09 -4.89
CA LYS A 21 18.10 0.21 -5.48
C LYS A 21 18.07 0.70 -6.93
N ASP A 22 16.97 0.47 -7.64
CA ASP A 22 16.78 0.89 -9.03
C ASP A 22 15.38 1.49 -9.20
N ASN A 23 15.25 2.76 -8.78
CA ASN A 23 13.97 3.42 -8.79
C ASN A 23 13.41 3.66 -10.19
N GLN A 24 14.25 3.80 -11.22
CA GLN A 24 13.75 4.03 -12.58
C GLN A 24 13.04 2.78 -13.11
N ARG A 25 13.60 1.60 -12.84
CA ARG A 25 13.00 0.32 -13.23
C ARG A 25 11.78 -0.06 -12.39
N PHE A 26 11.82 0.22 -11.10
CA PHE A 26 10.80 -0.20 -10.14
C PHE A 26 9.94 0.95 -9.62
N GLU A 27 9.86 2.07 -10.34
CA GLU A 27 9.22 3.31 -9.89
C GLU A 27 7.82 3.07 -9.31
N VAL A 28 6.96 2.41 -10.07
CA VAL A 28 5.56 2.14 -9.67
C VAL A 28 5.49 1.22 -8.45
N ILE A 29 6.40 0.24 -8.35
CA ILE A 29 6.49 -0.67 -7.20
C ILE A 29 6.97 0.09 -5.97
N ASN A 30 7.99 0.93 -6.11
CA ASN A 30 8.50 1.77 -5.01
C ASN A 30 7.45 2.78 -4.55
N MET A 31 6.73 3.42 -5.47
CA MET A 31 5.60 4.29 -5.13
C MET A 31 4.50 3.53 -4.37
N SER A 32 4.18 2.31 -4.81
CA SER A 32 3.20 1.44 -4.13
C SER A 32 3.66 1.05 -2.72
N ASN A 33 4.91 0.62 -2.58
CA ASN A 33 5.52 0.28 -1.29
C ASN A 33 5.56 1.49 -0.35
N ALA A 34 5.96 2.66 -0.86
CA ALA A 34 5.95 3.91 -0.12
C ALA A 34 4.54 4.28 0.36
N ALA A 35 3.52 4.12 -0.50
CA ALA A 35 2.14 4.45 -0.15
C ALA A 35 1.60 3.50 0.92
N ILE A 36 1.96 2.21 0.87
CA ILE A 36 1.62 1.20 1.89
C ILE A 36 2.28 1.53 3.23
N LEU A 37 3.60 1.79 3.23
CA LEU A 37 4.36 2.12 4.44
C LEU A 37 3.83 3.39 5.08
N TRP A 38 3.62 4.44 4.29
CA TRP A 38 3.10 5.71 4.76
C TRP A 38 1.67 5.61 5.31
N SER A 39 0.80 4.84 4.63
CA SER A 39 -0.56 4.62 5.09
C SER A 39 -0.59 3.81 6.38
N THR A 40 0.28 2.81 6.52
CA THR A 40 0.44 2.03 7.76
C THR A 40 0.93 2.90 8.90
N TRP A 41 1.93 3.75 8.66
CA TRP A 41 2.43 4.71 9.64
C TRP A 41 1.33 5.68 10.10
N LYS A 42 0.57 6.26 9.17
CA LYS A 42 -0.56 7.14 9.51
C LYS A 42 -1.67 6.40 10.26
N LEU A 43 -2.00 5.17 9.86
CA LEU A 43 -3.00 4.36 10.56
C LEU A 43 -2.57 4.12 12.00
N ARG A 44 -1.32 3.68 12.22
CA ARG A 44 -0.75 3.53 13.57
C ARG A 44 -0.90 4.83 14.37
N ASN A 45 -0.55 5.97 13.78
CA ASN A 45 -0.65 7.24 14.49
C ASN A 45 -2.10 7.61 14.83
N ASP A 46 -3.04 7.38 13.91
CA ASP A 46 -4.46 7.63 14.14
C ASP A 46 -5.03 6.74 15.28
N LEU A 47 -4.54 5.50 15.42
CA LEU A 47 -4.95 4.59 16.50
C LEU A 47 -4.38 5.00 17.86
N PHE A 48 -3.07 5.27 17.92
CA PHE A 48 -2.39 5.51 19.20
C PHE A 48 -2.49 6.95 19.70
N PHE A 49 -2.52 7.94 18.81
CA PHE A 49 -2.45 9.35 19.18
C PHE A 49 -3.74 10.13 18.94
N ARG A 50 -4.69 9.58 18.17
CA ARG A 50 -5.96 10.27 17.85
C ARG A 50 -7.20 9.50 18.27
N SER A 51 -7.03 8.45 19.08
CA SER A 51 -8.11 7.61 19.63
C SER A 51 -9.11 7.13 18.59
N LYS A 52 -8.71 7.01 17.32
CA LYS A 52 -9.56 6.43 16.29
C LYS A 52 -9.54 4.91 16.47
N SER A 53 -10.66 4.26 16.20
CA SER A 53 -10.72 2.81 16.13
C SER A 53 -10.34 2.33 14.73
N TRP A 54 -9.64 1.20 14.65
CA TRP A 54 -9.45 0.51 13.38
C TRP A 54 -10.74 -0.23 13.06
N SER A 55 -11.46 0.19 12.03
CA SER A 55 -12.69 -0.47 11.62
C SER A 55 -12.46 -1.64 10.67
N SER A 56 -11.62 -1.49 9.65
CA SER A 56 -11.32 -2.57 8.71
C SER A 56 -10.08 -2.33 7.87
N MET A 57 -9.57 -3.40 7.24
CA MET A 57 -8.49 -3.32 6.25
C MET A 57 -8.84 -2.42 5.05
N GLN A 58 -10.13 -2.14 4.81
CA GLN A 58 -10.53 -1.20 3.76
C GLN A 58 -10.04 0.22 4.04
N VAL A 59 -9.92 0.63 5.31
CA VAL A 59 -9.38 1.94 5.67
C VAL A 59 -7.96 2.09 5.13
N LEU A 60 -7.10 1.09 5.38
CA LEU A 60 -5.73 1.09 4.88
C LEU A 60 -5.69 1.12 3.35
N ARG A 61 -6.50 0.30 2.67
CA ARG A 61 -6.58 0.29 1.21
C ARG A 61 -6.98 1.66 0.65
N ARG A 62 -8.01 2.31 1.20
CA ARG A 62 -8.45 3.65 0.78
C ARG A 62 -7.35 4.70 1.00
N MET A 63 -6.58 4.59 2.09
CA MET A 63 -5.45 5.47 2.33
C MET A 63 -4.35 5.28 1.27
N VAL A 64 -3.97 4.03 0.96
CA VAL A 64 -2.98 3.74 -0.10
C VAL A 64 -3.44 4.31 -1.43
N LEU A 65 -4.70 4.08 -1.79
CA LEU A 65 -5.30 4.53 -3.02
C LEU A 65 -5.30 6.07 -3.14
N LYS A 66 -5.62 6.76 -2.04
CA LYS A 66 -5.55 8.22 -1.96
C LYS A 66 -4.13 8.74 -2.20
N HIS A 67 -3.13 8.13 -1.56
CA HIS A 67 -1.74 8.55 -1.73
C HIS A 67 -1.26 8.30 -3.17
N LEU A 68 -1.51 7.12 -3.75
CA LEU A 68 -1.12 6.80 -5.12
C LEU A 68 -1.77 7.74 -6.15
N ARG A 69 -3.06 8.06 -5.99
CA ARG A 69 -3.73 9.06 -6.84
C ARG A 69 -3.07 10.44 -6.72
N SER A 70 -2.75 10.88 -5.51
CA SER A 70 -2.09 12.19 -5.29
C SER A 70 -0.66 12.21 -5.82
N TRP A 71 0.06 11.10 -5.76
CA TRP A 71 1.44 10.97 -6.20
C TRP A 71 1.57 10.67 -7.69
N LYS A 72 0.47 10.49 -8.42
CA LYS A 72 0.48 10.28 -9.87
C LYS A 72 1.27 11.36 -10.62
N VAL A 73 1.29 12.60 -10.11
CA VAL A 73 2.09 13.70 -10.66
C VAL A 73 3.60 13.44 -10.60
N LEU A 74 4.07 12.68 -9.60
CA LEU A 74 5.46 12.30 -9.41
C LEU A 74 5.89 11.14 -10.33
N CYS A 75 4.93 10.40 -10.87
CA CYS A 75 5.20 9.26 -11.74
C CYS A 75 5.57 9.73 -13.15
N SER A 76 6.69 9.20 -13.66
CA SER A 76 7.14 9.42 -15.03
C SER A 76 6.03 9.09 -16.04
N SER A 77 5.94 9.85 -17.12
CA SER A 77 4.91 9.67 -18.14
C SER A 77 4.88 8.26 -18.73
N ALA A 78 6.06 7.64 -18.87
CA ALA A 78 6.22 6.27 -19.36
C ALA A 78 5.56 5.22 -18.44
N ASN A 79 5.59 5.44 -17.12
CA ASN A 79 5.10 4.48 -16.13
C ASN A 79 3.67 4.78 -15.62
N ARG A 80 3.07 5.90 -16.02
CA ARG A 80 1.69 6.26 -15.65
C ARG A 80 0.65 5.19 -16.00
N PRO A 81 0.68 4.52 -17.17
CA PRO A 81 -0.28 3.46 -17.47
C PRO A 81 -0.17 2.27 -16.49
N ALA A 82 1.05 1.92 -16.08
CA ALA A 82 1.26 0.86 -15.10
C ALA A 82 0.73 1.25 -13.70
N LEU A 83 0.93 2.52 -13.30
CA LEU A 83 0.36 3.03 -12.06
C LEU A 83 -1.19 3.04 -12.10
N GLU A 84 -1.79 3.44 -13.21
CA GLU A 84 -3.24 3.40 -13.41
C GLU A 84 -3.79 1.98 -13.32
N HIS A 85 -3.10 1.00 -13.89
CA HIS A 85 -3.47 -0.41 -13.78
C HIS A 85 -3.49 -0.88 -12.32
N ILE A 86 -2.49 -0.51 -11.52
CA ILE A 86 -2.46 -0.82 -10.07
C ILE A 86 -3.62 -0.15 -9.34
N LEU A 87 -3.92 1.12 -9.64
CA LEU A 87 -5.06 1.83 -9.05
C LEU A 87 -6.38 1.12 -9.36
N GLN A 88 -6.61 0.72 -10.61
CA GLN A 88 -7.81 -0.02 -11.01
C GLN A 88 -7.92 -1.37 -10.30
N GLN A 89 -6.82 -2.12 -10.19
CA GLN A 89 -6.77 -3.39 -9.46
C GLN A 89 -7.09 -3.23 -7.96
N LEU A 90 -6.57 -2.16 -7.34
CA LEU A 90 -6.83 -1.84 -5.93
C LEU A 90 -8.29 -1.43 -5.71
N GLU A 91 -8.88 -0.68 -6.63
CA GLU A 91 -10.29 -0.27 -6.60
C GLU A 91 -11.23 -1.46 -6.79
N GLY A 92 -10.98 -2.29 -7.81
CA GLY A 92 -11.80 -3.48 -8.10
C GLY A 92 -11.89 -4.41 -6.90
N LYS A 93 -10.75 -4.69 -6.26
CA LYS A 93 -10.69 -5.52 -5.03
C LYS A 93 -11.42 -4.87 -3.85
N SER A 94 -11.47 -3.53 -3.76
CA SER A 94 -12.19 -2.83 -2.69
C SER A 94 -13.71 -2.98 -2.83
N THR A 95 -14.22 -2.89 -4.07
CA THR A 95 -15.66 -3.03 -4.36
C THR A 95 -16.13 -4.48 -4.23
N GLU A 96 -15.25 -5.45 -4.54
CA GLU A 96 -15.53 -6.86 -4.34
C GLU A 96 -15.65 -7.22 -2.86
N ILE A 97 -14.69 -6.84 -2.02
CA ILE A 97 -14.71 -7.13 -0.56
C ILE A 97 -15.94 -6.48 0.11
N SER A 98 -16.35 -5.29 -0.33
CA SER A 98 -17.54 -4.63 0.22
C SER A 98 -18.84 -5.35 -0.10
N ARG A 99 -18.90 -6.14 -1.20
CA ARG A 99 -20.07 -6.94 -1.56
C ARG A 99 -20.18 -8.26 -0.78
N LEU A 100 -19.07 -8.72 -0.18
CA LEU A 100 -18.99 -10.02 0.51
C LEU A 100 -19.28 -9.94 2.02
N LEU A 101 -19.40 -8.73 2.59
CA LEU A 101 -19.74 -8.54 4.00
C LEU A 101 -21.24 -8.17 4.11
N PRO A 102 -22.06 -8.93 4.87
CA PRO A 102 -23.45 -8.55 5.11
C PRO A 102 -23.48 -7.24 5.91
N GLY A 103 -24.36 -6.33 5.48
CA GLY A 103 -24.58 -5.01 6.09
C GLY A 103 -25.37 -5.06 7.39
#